data_AF-A0A960EWU4-F1
#
_entry.id   AF-A0A960EWU4-F1
#
_cell.length_a   1.000
_cell.length_b   1.000
_cell.length_c   1.000
_cell.angle_alpha   90.00
_cell.angle_beta   90.00
_cell.angle_gamma   90.00
#
_symmetry.space_group_name_H-M   'P 1'
#
loop_
_entity.id
_entity.type
_entity.pdbx_description
1 polymer ?
#
loop_
_entity_poly.entity_id
_entity_poly.type
_entity_poly.pdbx_seq_one_letter_code
_entity_poly.pdbx_strand_id
1 'polypeptide(L)' 'MTTPPLDYAACRARFRHAATVAGATLHSAPIDGAGPDGADLTIDVALLGPAQPERLLVLLSGVHGVEG' A
#
# COMPACT_ATOMS: atom_id res chain seq x y z
N MET A 1 -2.69 -22.63 -16.65
CA MET A 1 -1.48 -21.91 -16.23
C MET A 1 -1.92 -20.91 -15.17
N THR A 2 -1.43 -21.01 -13.94
CA THR A 2 -1.77 -20.09 -12.85
C THR A 2 -1.04 -18.76 -13.07
N THR A 3 -1.73 -17.64 -12.94
CA THR A 3 -1.11 -16.31 -12.95
C THR A 3 -0.04 -16.28 -11.85
N PRO A 4 1.21 -15.88 -12.16
CA PRO A 4 2.23 -15.73 -11.12
C PRO A 4 1.77 -14.70 -10.08
N PRO A 5 2.18 -14.85 -8.80
CA PRO A 5 1.92 -13.86 -7.79
C PRO A 5 2.49 -12.51 -8.24
N LEU A 6 1.79 -11.44 -7.91
CA LEU A 6 2.20 -10.09 -8.27
C LEU A 6 3.44 -9.71 -7.46
N ASP A 7 4.37 -9.00 -8.09
CA ASP A 7 5.50 -8.41 -7.38
C ASP A 7 5.06 -7.20 -6.54
N TYR A 8 5.98 -6.73 -5.67
CA TYR A 8 5.74 -5.57 -4.82
C TYR A 8 5.27 -4.34 -5.61
N ALA A 9 5.89 -4.06 -6.76
CA ALA A 9 5.59 -2.87 -7.54
C ALA A 9 4.15 -2.92 -8.10
N ALA A 10 3.73 -4.09 -8.59
CA ALA A 10 2.38 -4.33 -9.07
C ALA A 10 1.34 -4.25 -7.95
N CYS A 11 1.60 -4.86 -6.79
CA CYS A 11 0.72 -4.76 -5.62
C CYS A 11 0.57 -3.31 -5.15
N ARG A 12 1.68 -2.58 -5.04
CA ARG A 12 1.71 -1.16 -4.67
C ARG A 12 0.91 -0.30 -5.65
N ALA A 13 1.11 -0.49 -6.95
CA ALA A 13 0.39 0.25 -7.98
C ALA A 13 -1.13 0.01 -7.89
N ARG A 14 -1.55 -1.24 -7.68
CA ARG A 14 -2.96 -1.59 -7.49
C ARG A 14 -3.57 -0.96 -6.24
N PHE A 15 -2.88 -1.02 -5.11
CA PHE A 15 -3.33 -0.39 -3.86
C PHE A 15 -3.54 1.12 -4.06
N ARG A 16 -2.54 1.82 -4.61
CA ARG A 16 -2.61 3.28 -4.84
C ARG A 16 -3.71 3.66 -5.82
N HIS A 17 -3.89 2.86 -6.87
CA HIS A 17 -4.98 3.06 -7.81
C HIS A 17 -6.34 2.90 -7.11
N ALA A 18 -6.53 1.83 -6.34
CA ALA A 18 -7.76 1.60 -5.59
C ALA A 18 -8.03 2.72 -4.57
N ALA A 19 -7.01 3.19 -3.85
CA ALA A 19 -7.10 4.31 -2.93
C ALA A 19 -7.55 5.60 -3.65
N THR A 20 -6.97 5.89 -4.81
CA THR A 20 -7.33 7.04 -5.64
C THR A 20 -8.79 6.95 -6.11
N VAL A 21 -9.21 5.79 -6.63
CA VAL A 21 -10.59 5.55 -7.07
C VAL A 21 -11.59 5.67 -5.92
N ALA A 22 -11.19 5.27 -4.71
CA ALA A 22 -12.01 5.41 -3.51
C ALA A 22 -12.07 6.85 -2.97
N GLY A 23 -11.32 7.79 -3.54
CA GLY A 23 -11.23 9.17 -3.06
C GLY A 23 -10.47 9.30 -1.74
N ALA A 24 -9.57 8.36 -1.44
CA ALA A 24 -8.75 8.40 -0.24
C ALA A 24 -7.63 9.44 -0.36
N THR A 25 -7.24 10.03 0.77
CA THR A 25 -5.95 10.74 0.86
C THR A 25 -4.85 9.69 0.97
N LEU A 26 -3.99 9.62 -0.04
CA LEU A 26 -2.86 8.68 -0.06
C LEU A 26 -1.63 9.31 0.57
N HIS A 27 -1.05 8.62 1.54
CA HIS A 27 0.25 8.93 2.13
C HIS A 27 1.23 7.81 1.81
N SER A 28 2.48 8.18 1.55
CA SER A 28 3.55 7.24 1.22
C SER A 28 4.78 7.57 2.06
N ALA A 29 5.17 6.67 2.96
CA ALA A 29 6.37 6.80 3.76
C ALA A 29 7.47 5.90 3.18
N PRO A 30 8.60 6.43 2.70
CA PRO A 30 9.73 5.61 2.29
C PRO A 30 10.30 4.86 3.50
N ILE A 31 10.82 3.66 3.25
CA ILE A 31 11.53 2.85 4.25
C ILE A 31 12.98 2.63 3.81
N ASP A 32 13.84 2.36 4.79
CA ASP A 32 15.22 1.99 4.53
C ASP A 32 15.29 0.60 3.88
N GLY A 33 16.06 0.48 2.81
CA GLY A 33 16.23 -0.75 2.04
C GLY A 33 15.74 -0.61 0.61
N ALA A 34 16.00 -1.65 -0.19
CA ALA A 34 15.61 -1.71 -1.58
C ALA A 34 14.94 -3.05 -1.89
N GLY A 35 13.99 -3.04 -2.82
CA GLY A 35 13.43 -4.26 -3.39
C GLY A 35 14.49 -5.07 -4.16
N PRO A 36 14.18 -6.30 -4.57
CA PRO A 36 15.11 -7.19 -5.28
C PRO A 36 15.76 -6.55 -6.52
N ASP A 37 15.04 -5.66 -7.20
CA ASP A 37 15.51 -4.94 -8.39
C ASP A 37 16.08 -3.54 -8.07
N GLY A 38 16.39 -3.26 -6.81
CA GLY A 38 16.85 -1.94 -6.35
C GLY A 38 15.74 -0.90 -6.21
N ALA A 39 14.46 -1.31 -6.30
CA ALA A 39 13.32 -0.41 -6.25
C ALA A 39 13.11 0.20 -4.85
N ASP A 40 12.73 1.47 -4.80
CA ASP A 40 12.33 2.14 -3.56
C ASP A 40 11.10 1.46 -2.94
N LEU A 41 11.19 1.22 -1.64
CA LEU A 41 10.10 0.66 -0.86
C LEU A 41 9.41 1.77 -0.06
N THR A 42 8.09 1.70 -0.01
CA THR A 42 7.24 2.58 0.81
C THR A 42 6.19 1.78 1.57
N ILE A 43 5.83 2.29 2.74
CA ILE A 43 4.55 1.98 3.39
C ILE A 43 3.52 2.98 2.86
N ASP A 44 2.47 2.47 2.23
CA ASP A 44 1.38 3.27 1.68
C ASP A 44 0.13 3.19 2.56
N VAL A 45 -0.43 4.35 2.89
CA VAL A 45 -1.61 4.48 3.75
C VAL A 45 -2.69 5.25 2.99
N ALA A 46 -3.86 4.66 2.87
CA ALA A 46 -5.04 5.30 2.30
C ALA A 46 -5.99 5.72 3.42
N LEU A 47 -6.17 7.02 3.62
CA LEU A 47 -7.10 7.57 4.60
C LEU A 47 -8.43 7.93 3.92
N LEU A 48 -9.51 7.28 4.36
CA LEU A 48 -10.88 7.56 3.92
C LEU A 48 -11.66 8.21 5.06
N GLY A 49 -12.37 9.31 4.74
CA GLY A 49 -13.21 10.03 5.68
C GLY A 49 -12.70 11.43 6.02
N PRO A 50 -13.18 12.03 7.12
CA PRO A 50 -12.87 13.42 7.47
C PRO A 50 -11.42 13.59 7.93
N ALA A 51 -10.86 14.80 7.78
CA ALA A 51 -9.49 15.12 8.18
C ALA A 51 -9.23 15.02 9.69
N GLN A 52 -10.28 15.15 10.52
CA GLN A 52 -10.22 15.07 11.98
C GLN A 52 -11.33 14.14 12.49
N PRO A 53 -11.16 12.82 12.39
CA PRO A 53 -12.16 11.88 12.86
C PRO A 53 -12.12 11.76 14.40
N GLU A 54 -13.27 11.69 15.06
CA GLU A 54 -13.34 11.38 16.51
C GLU A 54 -12.90 9.94 16.83
N ARG A 55 -13.03 9.03 15.85
CA ARG A 55 -12.67 7.61 15.95
C ARG A 55 -12.09 7.13 14.63
N LEU A 56 -11.02 6.34 14.69
CA LEU A 56 -10.34 5.79 13.53
C LEU A 56 -10.34 4.26 13.58
N LEU A 57 -10.62 3.62 12.45
CA LEU A 57 -10.38 2.20 12.24
C LEU A 57 -9.09 2.04 11.42
N VAL A 58 -8.15 1.25 11.93
CA VAL A 58 -6.86 0.99 11.26
C VAL A 58 -6.84 -0.45 10.78
N LEU A 59 -6.59 -0.65 9.49
CA LEU A 59 -6.35 -1.96 8.88
C LEU A 59 -4.91 -2.02 8.40
N LEU A 60 -4.23 -3.11 8.74
CA LEU A 60 -2.84 -3.36 8.34
C LEU A 60 -2.80 -4.70 7.60
N SER A 61 -1.99 -4.78 6.55
CA SER A 61 -1.75 -5.98 5.75
C SER A 61 -0.31 -5.97 5.24
N GLY A 62 0.18 -7.11 4.74
CA GLY A 62 1.52 -7.21 4.16
C GLY A 62 2.64 -7.04 5.18
N VAL A 63 2.45 -7.55 6.40
CA VAL A 63 3.48 -7.49 7.46
C VAL A 63 4.61 -8.48 7.15
N HIS A 64 4.27 -9.64 6.58
CA HIS A 64 5.23 -10.58 6.01
C HIS A 64 5.18 -10.52 4.48
N GLY A 65 6.34 -10.71 3.83
CA GLY A 65 6.48 -10.54 2.38
C GLY A 65 5.63 -11.49 1.51
N VAL A 66 5.05 -12.54 2.08
CA VAL A 66 4.14 -13.48 1.38
C VAL A 66 2.66 -13.13 1.56
N GLU A 67 2.33 -12.12 2.35
CA GLU A 67 0.97 -11.75 2.75
C GLU A 67 0.34 -10.64 1.87
N GLY A 68 0.84 -10.44 0.64
CA GLY A 68 0.45 -9.34 -0.25
C GLY A 68 -0.03 -9.76 -1.62
#